data_AF-A0A8D8B2C3-F1
#
_entry.id   AF-A0A8D8B2C3-F1
#
_cell.length_a   1.000
_cell.length_b   1.000
_cell.length_c   1.000
_cell.angle_alpha   90.00
_cell.angle_beta   90.00
_cell.angle_gamma   90.00
#
_symmetry.space_group_name_H-M   'P 1'
#
loop_
_entity.id
_entity.type
_entity.pdbx_description
1 polymer ?
#
loop_
_entity_poly.entity_id
_entity_poly.type
_entity_poly.pdbx_seq_one_letter_code
_entity_poly.pdbx_strand_id
1 'polypeptide(L)'
;LATVISIFETISLFFYFADEAPQKGEDFKRMLEDVEGKIMPNMVHWNHPRFFAYFPSGNSYPSILGEMLSSAIGSIGFSWASSPAATELEGIVMDWYAKALDLP
;
A
#
# COMPACT_ATOMS: atom_id res chain seq x y z
N LEU A 1 21.41 -11.97 -4.21
CA LEU A 1 20.88 -11.57 -2.88
C LEU A 1 20.91 -10.05 -2.64
N ALA A 2 21.86 -9.31 -3.23
CA ALA A 2 22.06 -7.87 -2.94
C ALA A 2 20.92 -6.90 -3.36
N THR A 3 20.00 -7.32 -4.24
CA THR A 3 18.87 -6.48 -4.70
C THR A 3 17.60 -6.67 -3.86
N VAL A 4 17.56 -7.70 -3.03
CA VAL A 4 16.34 -8.13 -2.31
C VAL A 4 16.29 -7.53 -0.91
N ILE A 5 17.44 -7.58 -0.24
CA ILE A 5 17.72 -6.85 0.98
C ILE A 5 18.53 -5.67 0.46
N SER A 6 18.13 -4.43 0.69
CA SER A 6 18.94 -3.27 0.31
C SER A 6 20.31 -3.40 1.00
N ILE A 7 21.35 -3.89 0.29
CA ILE A 7 22.74 -4.00 0.81
C ILE A 7 23.64 -2.92 0.20
N PHE A 8 23.06 -1.91 -0.46
CA PHE A 8 23.70 -0.62 -0.57
C PHE A 8 23.21 0.19 0.62
N GLU A 9 24.13 0.81 1.35
CA GLU A 9 23.85 1.69 2.48
C GLU A 9 22.56 2.46 2.21
N THR A 10 21.45 2.11 2.89
CA THR A 10 20.19 2.81 2.68
C THR A 10 20.44 4.24 3.10
N ILE A 11 20.58 5.13 2.12
CA ILE A 11 20.85 6.52 2.41
C ILE A 11 19.54 7.07 2.97
N SER A 12 19.65 7.67 4.16
CA SER A 12 18.52 8.29 4.82
C SER A 12 17.86 9.31 3.88
N LEU A 13 16.53 9.23 3.72
CA LEU A 13 15.78 10.17 2.89
C LEU A 13 15.94 11.62 3.34
N PHE A 14 16.33 11.86 4.60
CA PHE A 14 16.66 13.20 5.11
C PHE A 14 17.75 13.93 4.31
N PHE A 15 18.64 13.21 3.61
CA PHE A 15 19.64 13.85 2.75
C PHE A 15 19.09 14.28 1.38
N TYR A 16 17.90 13.79 0.98
CA TYR A 16 17.29 14.06 -0.32
C TYR A 16 16.16 15.11 -0.29
N PHE A 17 15.62 15.39 0.89
CA PHE A 17 14.46 16.28 1.07
C PHE A 17 14.80 17.45 1.99
N ALA A 18 14.07 18.56 1.84
CA ALA A 18 14.20 19.73 2.70
C ALA A 18 13.59 19.48 4.08
N ASP A 19 14.05 20.24 5.08
CA ASP A 19 13.56 20.15 6.47
C ASP A 19 12.12 20.66 6.64
N GLU A 20 11.62 21.47 5.69
CA GLU A 20 10.29 22.06 5.73
C GLU A 20 9.48 21.73 4.46
N ALA A 21 8.17 21.58 4.64
CA ALA A 21 7.24 21.34 3.54
C ALA A 21 7.15 22.58 2.61
N PRO A 22 7.03 22.37 1.28
CA PRO A 22 6.91 23.48 0.35
C PRO A 22 5.61 24.25 0.58
N GLN A 23 5.71 25.59 0.60
CA GLN A 23 4.55 26.47 0.81
C GLN A 23 3.66 26.62 -0.44
N LYS A 24 4.11 26.08 -1.58
CA LYS A 24 3.40 26.08 -2.86
C LYS A 24 3.43 24.69 -3.44
N GLY A 25 2.37 24.33 -4.17
CA GLY A 25 2.31 23.05 -4.88
C GLY A 25 3.43 22.91 -5.92
N GLU A 26 3.91 21.68 -6.09
CA GLU A 26 4.89 21.30 -7.10
C GLU A 26 4.23 20.51 -8.23
N ASP A 27 4.92 20.41 -9.36
CA ASP A 27 4.45 19.62 -10.49
C ASP A 27 4.43 18.12 -10.16
N PHE A 28 3.36 17.43 -10.55
CA PHE A 28 3.17 16.01 -10.26
C PHE A 28 4.27 15.14 -10.87
N LYS A 29 4.78 15.49 -12.06
CA LYS A 29 5.86 14.73 -12.71
C LYS A 29 7.14 14.81 -11.88
N ARG A 30 7.46 15.98 -11.32
CA ARG A 30 8.61 16.15 -10.43
C ARG A 30 8.49 15.28 -9.17
N MET A 31 7.29 15.18 -8.61
CA MET A 31 7.03 14.28 -7.48
C MET A 31 7.26 12.80 -7.85
N LEU A 32 6.83 12.38 -9.04
CA LEU A 32 7.08 11.01 -9.52
C LEU A 32 8.57 10.74 -9.78
N GLU A 33 9.30 11.70 -10.33
CA GLU A 33 10.76 11.61 -10.51
C GLU A 33 11.48 11.40 -9.16
N ASP A 34 11.01 12.05 -8.09
CA ASP A 34 11.52 11.85 -6.74
C ASP A 34 11.18 10.45 -6.19
N VAL A 35 9.98 9.93 -6.47
CA VAL A 35 9.61 8.55 -6.12
C VAL A 35 10.54 7.55 -6.80
N GLU A 36 10.76 7.68 -8.11
CA GLU A 36 11.60 6.77 -8.88
C GLU A 36 13.09 6.88 -8.55
N GLY A 37 13.60 8.10 -8.38
CA GLY A 37 15.03 8.35 -8.22
C GLY A 37 15.54 8.31 -6.78
N LYS A 38 14.71 8.68 -5.79
CA LYS A 38 15.13 8.79 -4.38
C LYS A 38 14.48 7.73 -3.50
N ILE A 39 13.18 7.46 -3.68
CA ILE A 39 12.44 6.54 -2.78
C ILE A 39 12.65 5.09 -3.21
N MET A 40 12.28 4.71 -4.43
CA MET A 40 12.27 3.32 -4.90
C MET A 40 13.62 2.59 -4.74
N PRO A 41 14.80 3.21 -5.03
CA PRO A 41 16.09 2.55 -4.85
C PRO A 41 16.44 2.28 -3.39
N ASN A 42 15.84 3.01 -2.46
CA ASN A 42 16.07 2.92 -1.02
C ASN A 42 14.97 2.13 -0.28
N MET A 43 14.04 1.48 -1.01
CA MET A 43 13.00 0.62 -0.43
C MET A 43 13.46 -0.84 -0.33
N VAL A 44 12.98 -1.53 0.70
CA VAL A 44 13.00 -3.01 0.71
C VAL A 44 11.87 -3.50 -0.20
N HIS A 45 12.21 -4.22 -1.27
CA HIS A 45 11.22 -4.72 -2.22
C HIS A 45 10.57 -6.03 -1.76
N TRP A 46 9.58 -5.92 -0.87
CA TRP A 46 8.82 -7.06 -0.31
C TRP A 46 8.19 -7.97 -1.38
N ASN A 47 7.76 -7.40 -2.50
CA ASN A 47 7.12 -8.14 -3.61
C ASN A 47 8.14 -8.80 -4.56
N HIS A 48 9.44 -8.68 -4.32
CA HIS A 48 10.44 -9.29 -5.20
C HIS A 48 10.38 -10.83 -5.07
N PRO A 49 10.41 -11.61 -6.17
CA PRO A 49 10.27 -13.09 -6.17
C PRO A 49 11.41 -13.86 -5.47
N ARG A 50 12.34 -13.14 -4.86
CA ARG A 50 13.50 -13.69 -4.14
C ARG A 50 13.60 -13.13 -2.73
N PHE A 51 12.56 -12.44 -2.25
CA PHE A 51 12.44 -11.95 -0.87
C PHE A 51 11.89 -13.07 0.02
N PHE A 52 12.73 -13.57 0.92
CA PHE A 52 12.41 -14.70 1.80
C PHE A 52 12.55 -14.35 3.30
N ALA A 53 12.60 -13.04 3.63
CA ALA A 53 12.64 -12.61 5.02
C ALA A 53 11.22 -12.53 5.60
N TYR A 54 11.06 -12.84 6.89
CA TYR A 54 9.79 -12.77 7.61
C TYR A 54 8.66 -13.60 6.96
N PHE A 55 7.47 -13.03 6.84
CA PHE A 55 6.32 -13.59 6.14
C PHE A 55 6.04 -12.76 4.87
N PRO A 56 5.60 -13.39 3.77
CA PRO A 56 5.37 -12.69 2.51
C PRO A 56 4.21 -11.68 2.64
N SER A 57 4.39 -10.50 2.04
CA SER A 57 3.31 -9.54 1.88
C SER A 57 2.33 -10.06 0.82
N GLY A 58 1.13 -10.45 1.21
CA GLY A 58 0.08 -10.85 0.27
C GLY A 58 -0.31 -9.67 -0.62
N ASN A 59 -0.01 -9.73 -1.91
CA ASN A 59 -0.41 -8.72 -2.89
C ASN A 59 -0.88 -9.42 -4.17
N SER A 60 -2.03 -9.00 -4.69
CA SER A 60 -2.66 -9.56 -5.88
C SER A 60 -3.23 -8.45 -6.76
N TYR A 61 -3.36 -8.69 -8.06
CA TYR A 61 -3.98 -7.74 -8.97
C TYR A 61 -5.41 -7.32 -8.53
N PRO A 62 -6.30 -8.26 -8.13
CA PRO A 62 -7.62 -7.88 -7.61
C PRO A 62 -7.58 -7.04 -6.33
N SER A 63 -6.67 -7.30 -5.40
CA SER A 63 -6.57 -6.51 -4.17
C SER A 63 -6.14 -5.07 -4.43
N ILE A 64 -5.24 -4.84 -5.40
CA ILE A 64 -4.83 -3.48 -5.80
C ILE A 64 -6.01 -2.72 -6.40
N LEU A 65 -6.80 -3.36 -7.28
CA LEU A 65 -8.00 -2.73 -7.85
C LEU A 65 -9.05 -2.43 -6.79
N GLY A 66 -9.23 -3.32 -5.81
CA GLY A 66 -10.13 -3.10 -4.67
C GLY A 66 -9.72 -1.87 -3.85
N GLU A 67 -8.43 -1.73 -3.55
CA GLU A 67 -7.90 -0.57 -2.82
C GLU A 67 -8.07 0.74 -3.61
N MET A 68 -7.77 0.72 -4.91
CA MET A 68 -7.97 1.89 -5.79
C MET A 68 -9.43 2.32 -5.82
N LEU A 69 -10.36 1.37 -5.96
CA LEU A 69 -11.79 1.66 -5.98
C LEU A 69 -12.29 2.17 -4.62
N SER A 70 -11.87 1.53 -3.52
CA SER A 70 -12.18 1.95 -2.16
C SER A 70 -11.75 3.40 -1.91
N SER A 71 -10.50 3.72 -2.26
CA SER A 71 -9.94 5.07 -2.17
C SER A 71 -10.67 6.08 -3.05
N ALA A 72 -11.08 5.70 -4.26
CA ALA A 72 -11.84 6.57 -5.17
C ALA A 72 -13.26 6.87 -4.67
N ILE A 73 -13.91 5.90 -4.02
CA ILE A 73 -15.24 6.08 -3.42
C ILE A 73 -15.14 7.00 -2.18
N GLY A 74 -14.08 6.85 -1.37
CA GLY A 74 -13.84 7.70 -0.20
C GLY A 74 -14.95 7.63 0.85
N SER A 75 -15.64 6.49 0.97
CA SER A 75 -16.75 6.30 1.91
C SER A 75 -16.22 6.19 3.35
N ILE A 76 -16.95 6.79 4.30
CA ILE A 76 -16.64 6.70 5.73
C ILE A 76 -17.69 5.80 6.41
N GLY A 77 -17.31 4.56 6.72
CA GLY A 77 -18.21 3.52 7.25
C GLY A 77 -18.23 3.41 8.79
N PHE A 78 -18.37 4.51 9.53
CA PHE A 78 -18.38 4.44 11.01
C PHE A 78 -19.70 3.90 11.59
N SER A 79 -20.75 3.85 10.78
CA SER A 79 -22.06 3.28 11.11
C SER A 79 -22.72 2.69 9.86
N TRP A 80 -23.69 1.79 10.06
CA TRP A 80 -24.49 1.27 8.94
C TRP A 80 -25.14 2.42 8.15
N ALA A 81 -25.70 3.43 8.84
CA ALA A 81 -26.36 4.55 8.18
C ALA A 81 -25.41 5.42 7.33
N SER A 82 -24.12 5.48 7.67
CA SER A 82 -23.11 6.24 6.89
C SER A 82 -22.63 5.51 5.63
N SER A 83 -22.70 4.17 5.61
CA SER A 83 -22.36 3.38 4.42
C SER A 83 -22.98 1.97 4.51
N PRO A 84 -24.27 1.82 4.14
CA PRO A 84 -24.97 0.53 4.24
C PRO A 84 -24.30 -0.55 3.39
N ALA A 85 -23.95 -0.21 2.14
CA ALA A 85 -23.34 -1.13 1.21
C ALA A 85 -21.96 -1.64 1.68
N ALA A 86 -21.13 -0.78 2.28
CA ALA A 86 -19.84 -1.20 2.81
C ALA A 86 -20.02 -2.17 4.00
N THR A 87 -20.93 -1.83 4.92
CA THR A 87 -21.21 -2.65 6.11
C THR A 87 -21.77 -4.02 5.74
N GLU A 88 -22.75 -4.06 4.82
CA GLU A 88 -23.37 -5.31 4.38
C GLU A 88 -22.40 -6.17 3.56
N LEU A 89 -21.61 -5.56 2.67
CA LEU A 89 -20.63 -6.29 1.87
C LEU A 89 -19.51 -6.88 2.74
N GLU A 90 -19.04 -6.17 3.77
CA GLU A 90 -18.09 -6.71 4.74
C GLU A 90 -18.64 -7.97 5.41
N GLY A 91 -19.87 -7.93 5.92
CA GLY A 91 -20.54 -9.10 6.50
C GLY A 91 -20.63 -10.28 5.53
N ILE A 92 -21.05 -10.02 4.29
CA ILE A 92 -21.17 -11.07 3.25
C ILE A 92 -19.82 -11.73 2.96
N VAL A 93 -18.75 -10.95 2.79
CA VAL A 93 -17.42 -11.47 2.46
C VAL A 93 -16.81 -12.21 3.66
N MET A 94 -17.04 -11.75 4.89
CA MET A 94 -16.62 -12.46 6.10
C MET A 94 -17.34 -13.81 6.23
N ASP A 95 -18.64 -13.87 5.94
CA ASP A 95 -19.39 -15.14 5.89
C ASP A 95 -18.86 -16.09 4.82
N TRP A 96 -18.51 -15.57 3.63
CA TRP A 96 -17.87 -16.38 2.59
C TRP A 96 -16.52 -16.94 3.06
N TYR A 97 -15.73 -16.12 3.74
CA TYR A 97 -14.44 -16.52 4.26
C TYR A 97 -14.55 -17.55 5.39
N ALA A 98 -15.50 -17.38 6.31
CA ALA A 98 -15.80 -18.34 7.36
C ALA A 98 -16.19 -19.71 6.79
N LYS A 99 -17.07 -19.73 5.78
CA LYS A 99 -17.44 -20.96 5.06
C LYS A 99 -16.26 -21.60 4.33
N ALA A 100 -15.37 -20.80 3.74
CA ALA A 100 -14.17 -21.30 3.08
C ALA A 100 -13.17 -21.94 4.07
N LEU A 101 -13.21 -21.53 5.34
CA LEU A 101 -12.42 -22.09 6.44
C LEU A 101 -13.13 -23.23 7.20
N ASP A 102 -14.35 -23.60 6.80
CA ASP A 102 -15.19 -24.60 7.48
C ASP A 102 -15.45 -24.26 8.96
N LEU A 103 -15.61 -22.98 9.27
CA LEU A 103 -15.96 -22.50 10.61
C LEU A 103 -17.45 -22.79 10.92
N PRO A 104 -17.79 -23.07 12.19
CA PRO A 104 -19.16 -23.36 12.61
C PRO A 104 -20.10 -22.17 12.47
#